data_AF-A0A3S4DUP0-F1
#
_entry.id   AF-A0A3S4DUP0-F1
#
_cell.length_a   1.000
_cell.length_b   1.000
_cell.length_c   1.000
_cell.angle_alpha   90.00
_cell.angle_beta   90.00
_cell.angle_gamma   90.00
#
_symmetry.space_group_name_H-M   'P 1'
#
loop_
_entity.id
_entity.type
_entity.pdbx_description
1 polymer ?
#
loop_
_entity_poly.entity_id
_entity_poly.type
_entity_poly.pdbx_seq_one_letter_code
_entity_poly.pdbx_strand_id
1 'polypeptide(L)'
;MLTHWYSRNERGFWWGCWNTSINIGGAIVPLICAFAAQWWGWQAAMLTPGIVSVLLGLWLITRLSGTPQEEGLPPVGEWRNDPLELRQVAASPPMALWQMLRSTMLQNPLIWLLGASYVLVYLIRIALNDWGNIWLSETHGVNLLSANATVMLFEVGGLLGALFAGWGADLLFSGQRAPMILLFTFGLIISVAALWLAPVHHYALLTMCFFSVGFFVFGPQMLIGLAAVECGHKQAAGSITGFLGLFAYLGRRWPGGHCHWLSNITVGRACSVCCPWLPY
;
A
#
# COMPACT_ATOMS: atom_id res chain seq x y z
N MET A 1 -1.07 17.42 4.54
CA MET A 1 -2.32 17.94 5.13
C MET A 1 -2.83 17.07 6.28
N LEU A 2 -3.07 15.77 6.08
CA LEU A 2 -3.51 14.84 7.14
C LEU A 2 -2.64 14.89 8.40
N THR A 3 -1.32 15.04 8.25
CA THR A 3 -0.36 15.16 9.35
C THR A 3 -0.45 16.46 10.15
N HIS A 4 -1.07 17.51 9.58
CA HIS A 4 -1.21 18.82 10.20
C HIS A 4 -2.56 18.99 10.88
N TRP A 5 -3.60 18.30 10.42
CA TRP A 5 -4.97 18.41 10.93
C TRP A 5 -5.35 17.30 11.93
N TYR A 6 -4.64 16.16 11.92
CA TYR A 6 -4.97 15.03 12.79
C TYR A 6 -3.80 14.63 13.70
N SER A 7 -4.12 14.43 14.98
CA SER A 7 -3.19 13.94 16.01
C SER A 7 -2.75 12.51 15.73
N ARG A 8 -1.61 12.09 16.28
CA ARG A 8 -1.04 10.73 16.14
C ARG A 8 -2.04 9.60 16.42
N ASN A 9 -3.00 9.83 17.32
CA ASN A 9 -3.93 8.80 17.79
C ASN A 9 -5.10 8.50 16.83
N GLU A 10 -5.40 9.38 15.88
CA GLU A 10 -6.44 9.16 14.85
C GLU A 10 -5.87 9.09 13.44
N ARG A 11 -4.56 9.35 13.33
CA ARG A 11 -3.89 9.47 12.05
C ARG A 11 -3.90 8.14 11.29
N GLY A 12 -3.84 7.00 11.99
CA GLY A 12 -3.90 5.68 11.38
C GLY A 12 -5.21 5.45 10.63
N PHE A 13 -6.33 5.76 11.25
CA PHE A 13 -7.66 5.63 10.65
C PHE A 13 -7.82 6.52 9.41
N TRP A 14 -7.51 7.81 9.52
CA TRP A 14 -7.63 8.74 8.39
C TRP A 14 -6.66 8.41 7.24
N TRP A 15 -5.47 7.90 7.56
CA TRP A 15 -4.53 7.41 6.54
C TRP A 15 -5.03 6.13 5.87
N GLY A 16 -5.71 5.26 6.60
CA GLY A 16 -6.45 4.12 6.05
C GLY A 16 -7.55 4.55 5.09
N CYS A 17 -8.39 5.52 5.48
CA CYS A 17 -9.41 6.08 4.59
C CYS A 17 -8.81 6.68 3.31
N TRP A 18 -7.68 7.37 3.42
CA TRP A 18 -6.95 7.88 2.25
C TRP A 18 -6.52 6.74 1.32
N ASN A 19 -5.95 5.67 1.85
CA ASN A 19 -5.55 4.50 1.06
C ASN A 19 -6.75 3.80 0.41
N THR A 20 -7.88 3.68 1.11
CA THR A 20 -9.14 3.15 0.58
C THR A 20 -9.65 3.97 -0.61
N SER A 21 -9.56 5.30 -0.54
CA SER A 21 -9.99 6.19 -1.63
C SER A 21 -9.22 5.94 -2.94
N ILE A 22 -7.92 5.62 -2.87
CA ILE A 22 -7.10 5.32 -4.05
C ILE A 22 -7.58 4.04 -4.73
N ASN A 23 -7.82 2.98 -3.94
CA ASN A 23 -8.27 1.70 -4.47
C ASN A 23 -9.70 1.79 -5.05
N ILE A 24 -10.60 2.53 -4.38
CA ILE A 24 -11.94 2.81 -4.89
C ILE A 24 -11.87 3.59 -6.21
N GLY A 25 -11.02 4.63 -6.28
CA GLY A 25 -10.78 5.37 -7.52
C GLY A 25 -10.27 4.46 -8.65
N GLY A 26 -9.34 3.57 -8.34
CA GLY A 26 -8.82 2.58 -9.29
C GLY A 26 -9.85 1.59 -9.81
N ALA A 27 -10.90 1.28 -9.05
CA ALA A 27 -11.99 0.39 -9.46
C ALA A 27 -13.10 1.15 -10.23
N ILE A 28 -13.46 2.35 -9.79
CA ILE A 28 -14.54 3.15 -10.38
C ILE A 28 -14.15 3.72 -11.75
N VAL A 29 -12.92 4.20 -11.91
CA VAL A 29 -12.48 4.85 -13.16
C VAL A 29 -12.60 3.92 -14.38
N PRO A 30 -12.11 2.66 -14.36
CA PRO A 30 -12.29 1.73 -15.47
C PRO A 30 -13.76 1.44 -15.80
N LEU A 31 -14.64 1.37 -14.80
CA LEU A 31 -16.08 1.15 -15.02
C LEU A 31 -16.72 2.34 -15.75
N ILE A 32 -16.37 3.56 -15.35
CA ILE A 32 -16.82 4.78 -16.03
C ILE A 32 -16.29 4.82 -17.46
N CYS A 33 -15.01 4.48 -17.67
CA CYS A 33 -14.42 4.41 -19.00
C CYS A 33 -15.08 3.34 -19.89
N ALA A 34 -15.36 2.15 -19.35
CA ALA A 34 -16.02 1.06 -20.07
C ALA A 34 -17.44 1.44 -20.48
N PHE A 35 -18.19 2.07 -19.57
CA PHE A 35 -19.53 2.58 -19.86
C PHE A 35 -19.48 3.67 -20.95
N ALA A 36 -18.60 4.66 -20.81
CA ALA A 36 -18.43 5.72 -21.82
C ALA A 36 -18.01 5.16 -23.18
N ALA A 37 -17.16 4.13 -23.22
CA ALA A 37 -16.73 3.46 -24.44
C ALA A 37 -17.89 2.78 -25.19
N GLN A 38 -18.82 2.15 -24.46
CA GLN A 38 -19.93 1.41 -25.05
C GLN A 38 -20.96 2.33 -25.72
N TRP A 39 -21.20 3.51 -25.16
CA TRP A 39 -22.23 4.43 -25.66
C TRP A 39 -21.70 5.46 -26.66
N TRP A 40 -20.48 5.96 -26.45
CA TRP A 40 -19.93 7.11 -27.18
C TRP A 40 -18.58 6.83 -27.86
N GLY A 41 -18.13 5.58 -27.84
CA GLY A 41 -16.88 5.15 -28.46
C GLY A 41 -15.63 5.46 -27.62
N TRP A 42 -14.48 5.02 -28.14
CA TRP A 42 -13.20 5.05 -27.42
C TRP A 42 -12.69 6.47 -27.10
N GLN A 43 -13.06 7.46 -27.91
CA GLN A 43 -12.68 8.87 -27.70
C GLN A 43 -13.31 9.42 -26.42
N ALA A 44 -14.62 9.17 -26.23
CA ALA A 44 -15.34 9.58 -25.04
C ALA A 44 -14.83 8.87 -23.79
N ALA A 45 -14.42 7.60 -23.90
CA ALA A 45 -13.85 6.84 -22.80
C ALA A 45 -12.56 7.45 -22.24
N MET A 46 -11.73 8.08 -23.08
CA MET A 46 -10.51 8.77 -22.61
C MET A 46 -10.79 10.18 -22.08
N LEU A 47 -11.75 10.89 -22.67
CA LEU A 47 -12.11 12.25 -22.26
C LEU A 47 -12.88 12.29 -20.93
N THR A 48 -13.74 11.30 -20.67
CA THR A 48 -14.61 11.25 -19.48
C THR A 48 -13.85 11.33 -18.15
N PRO A 49 -12.85 10.46 -17.85
CA PRO A 49 -12.10 10.55 -16.59
C PRO A 49 -11.31 11.86 -16.49
N GLY A 50 -10.84 12.41 -17.61
CA GLY A 50 -10.17 13.72 -17.66
C GLY A 50 -11.09 14.83 -17.18
N ILE A 51 -12.29 14.95 -17.75
CA ILE A 51 -13.28 15.97 -17.39
C ILE A 51 -13.70 15.81 -15.92
N VAL A 52 -13.98 14.59 -15.47
CA VAL A 52 -14.34 14.31 -14.07
C VAL A 52 -13.23 14.73 -13.11
N SER A 53 -11.96 14.46 -13.44
CA SER A 53 -10.82 14.86 -12.61
C SER A 53 -10.65 16.39 -12.52
N VAL A 54 -10.91 17.12 -13.61
CA VAL A 54 -10.87 18.59 -13.63
C VAL A 54 -11.99 19.18 -12.76
N LEU A 55 -13.21 18.66 -12.87
CA LEU A 55 -14.34 19.11 -12.06
C LEU A 55 -14.11 18.86 -10.58
N LEU A 56 -13.63 17.67 -10.22
CA LEU A 56 -13.27 17.34 -8.84
C LEU A 56 -12.10 18.21 -8.33
N GLY A 57 -11.12 18.51 -9.19
CA GLY A 57 -10.00 19.39 -8.86
C GLY A 57 -10.46 20.82 -8.57
N LEU A 58 -11.33 21.39 -9.41
CA LEU A 58 -11.93 22.71 -9.18
C LEU A 58 -12.73 22.75 -7.87
N TRP A 59 -13.53 21.70 -7.62
CA TRP A 59 -14.28 21.58 -6.38
C TRP A 59 -13.35 21.51 -5.15
N LEU A 60 -12.27 20.72 -5.23
CA LEU A 60 -11.27 20.62 -4.15
C LEU A 60 -10.60 21.96 -3.83
N ILE A 61 -10.27 22.77 -4.84
CA ILE A 61 -9.68 24.10 -4.63
C ILE A 61 -10.59 24.99 -3.78
N THR A 62 -11.92 24.87 -3.93
CA THR A 62 -12.88 25.65 -3.13
C THR A 62 -13.06 25.15 -1.70
N ARG A 63 -12.63 23.91 -1.41
CA ARG A 63 -12.86 23.24 -0.11
C ARG A 63 -11.59 23.00 0.69
N LEU A 64 -10.41 23.07 0.08
CA LEU A 64 -9.13 22.92 0.78
C LEU A 64 -8.85 24.17 1.62
N SER A 65 -9.10 24.06 2.92
CA SER A 65 -8.58 24.96 3.93
C SER A 65 -7.06 24.79 4.10
N GLY A 66 -6.40 25.87 4.52
CA GLY A 66 -4.95 25.91 4.73
C GLY A 66 -4.49 24.99 5.87
N THR A 67 -3.24 25.13 6.30
CA THR A 67 -2.81 24.53 7.56
C THR A 67 -3.53 25.22 8.73
N PRO A 68 -3.79 24.52 9.85
CA PRO A 68 -4.44 25.15 11.01
C PRO A 68 -3.65 26.35 11.54
N GLN A 69 -2.31 26.36 11.35
CA GLN A 69 -1.47 27.52 11.67
C GLN A 69 -1.74 28.74 10.77
N GLU A 70 -2.08 28.55 9.49
CA GLU A 70 -2.42 29.63 8.56
C GLU A 70 -3.84 30.17 8.81
N GLU A 71 -4.72 29.35 9.38
CA GLU A 71 -6.07 29.76 9.79
C GLU A 71 -6.13 30.33 11.23
N GLY A 72 -4.98 30.47 11.90
CA GLY A 72 -4.89 31.03 13.26
C GLY A 72 -5.36 30.10 14.37
N LEU A 73 -5.53 28.81 14.09
CA LEU A 73 -5.90 27.79 15.07
C LEU A 73 -4.67 27.25 15.80
N PRO A 74 -4.79 26.86 17.09
CA PRO A 74 -3.70 26.26 17.83
C PRO A 74 -3.24 24.96 17.14
N PRO A 75 -1.94 24.64 17.17
CA PRO A 75 -1.44 23.39 16.63
C PRO A 75 -2.14 22.20 17.30
N VAL A 76 -2.45 21.16 16.52
CA VAL A 76 -3.25 20.00 16.94
C VAL A 76 -2.73 19.33 18.23
N GLY A 77 -1.40 19.35 18.44
CA GLY A 77 -0.77 18.86 19.66
C GLY A 77 -1.12 19.65 20.94
N GLU A 78 -1.34 20.96 20.86
CA GLU A 78 -1.81 21.79 21.98
C GLU A 78 -3.32 21.69 22.17
N TRP A 79 -4.09 21.64 21.07
CA TRP A 79 -5.56 21.53 21.14
C TRP A 79 -6.02 20.22 21.81
N ARG A 80 -5.31 19.11 21.59
CA ARG A 80 -5.66 17.80 22.15
C ARG A 80 -4.77 17.35 23.33
N ASN A 81 -3.76 18.14 23.70
CA ASN A 81 -2.76 17.80 24.71
C ASN A 81 -2.06 16.45 24.48
N ASP A 82 -1.73 16.10 23.23
CA ASP A 82 -1.08 14.83 22.94
C ASP A 82 0.44 14.93 23.17
N PRO A 83 0.99 14.22 24.19
CA PRO A 83 2.40 14.36 24.60
C PRO A 83 3.37 13.88 23.52
N LEU A 84 2.95 12.96 22.64
CA LEU A 84 3.74 12.48 21.52
C LEU A 84 3.84 13.50 20.38
N GLU A 85 2.78 14.27 20.15
CA GLU A 85 2.79 15.32 19.14
C GLU A 85 3.57 16.54 19.60
N LEU A 86 3.42 16.92 20.88
CA LEU A 86 4.21 17.98 21.52
C LEU A 86 5.71 17.66 21.52
N ARG A 87 6.10 16.40 21.79
CA ARG A 87 7.50 15.95 21.63
C ARG A 87 7.98 16.03 20.19
N GLN A 88 7.13 15.71 19.21
CA GLN A 88 7.51 15.79 17.79
C GLN A 88 7.67 17.24 17.32
N VAL A 89 6.86 18.18 17.82
CA VAL A 89 7.01 19.63 17.57
C VAL A 89 8.26 20.16 18.26
N ALA A 90 8.50 19.81 19.53
CA ALA A 90 9.68 20.24 20.28
C ALA A 90 10.99 19.68 19.70
N ALA A 91 10.98 18.45 19.17
CA ALA A 91 12.10 17.84 18.47
C ALA A 91 12.29 18.35 17.03
N SER A 92 11.42 19.25 16.56
CA SER A 92 11.39 19.75 15.18
C SER A 92 11.58 21.28 15.13
N PRO A 93 12.77 21.82 15.45
CA PRO A 93 13.04 23.24 15.26
C PRO A 93 13.08 23.61 13.76
N PRO A 94 12.65 24.82 13.38
CA PRO A 94 12.68 25.26 11.99
C PRO A 94 14.13 25.26 11.47
N MET A 95 14.40 24.43 10.48
CA MET A 95 15.73 24.26 9.86
C MET A 95 15.62 24.46 8.35
N ALA A 96 16.75 24.65 7.67
CA ALA A 96 16.77 24.72 6.22
C ALA A 96 16.34 23.37 5.61
N LEU A 97 15.47 23.41 4.60
CA LEU A 97 14.85 22.24 3.95
C LEU A 97 15.88 21.16 3.55
N TRP A 98 17.04 21.57 3.03
CA TRP A 98 18.13 20.66 2.65
C TRP A 98 18.80 19.97 3.85
N GLN A 99 19.02 20.71 4.93
CA GLN A 99 19.59 20.16 6.17
C GLN A 99 18.62 19.19 6.82
N MET A 100 17.32 19.50 6.80
CA MET A 100 16.26 18.61 7.30
C MET A 100 16.20 17.32 6.50
N LEU A 101 16.23 17.40 5.16
CA LEU A 101 16.23 16.21 4.31
C LEU A 101 17.46 15.34 4.58
N ARG A 102 18.65 15.95 4.67
CA ARG A 102 19.90 15.21 4.93
C ARG A 102 19.95 14.58 6.32
N SER A 103 19.57 15.32 7.36
CA SER A 103 19.60 14.80 8.74
C SER A 103 18.49 13.80 9.01
N THR A 104 17.32 14.02 8.42
CA THR A 104 16.15 13.15 8.65
C THR A 104 16.20 11.90 7.78
N MET A 105 16.46 12.02 6.48
CA MET A 105 16.41 10.86 5.56
C MET A 105 17.73 10.11 5.45
N LEU A 106 18.83 10.82 5.23
CA LEU A 106 20.10 10.17 4.89
C LEU A 106 20.83 9.66 6.14
N GLN A 107 20.68 10.34 7.28
CA GLN A 107 21.40 9.99 8.51
C GLN A 107 20.63 9.05 9.45
N ASN A 108 19.32 8.85 9.22
CA ASN A 108 18.51 8.02 10.13
C ASN A 108 18.43 6.56 9.64
N PRO A 109 19.10 5.61 10.30
CA PRO A 109 19.09 4.20 9.90
C PRO A 109 17.69 3.57 10.01
N LEU A 110 16.81 4.10 10.86
CA LEU A 110 15.43 3.60 10.98
C LEU A 110 14.63 3.86 9.71
N ILE A 111 14.81 5.02 9.04
CA ILE A 111 14.09 5.31 7.79
C ILE A 111 14.58 4.39 6.66
N TRP A 112 15.88 4.05 6.64
CA TRP A 112 16.42 3.08 5.69
C TRP A 112 15.88 1.66 5.92
N LEU A 113 15.77 1.22 7.18
CA LEU A 113 15.21 -0.08 7.52
C LEU A 113 13.70 -0.16 7.19
N LEU A 114 12.95 0.91 7.48
CA LEU A 114 11.56 1.05 7.07
C LEU A 114 11.42 1.09 5.54
N GLY A 115 12.32 1.78 4.83
CA GLY A 115 12.34 1.80 3.37
C GLY A 115 12.64 0.44 2.75
N ALA A 116 13.63 -0.30 3.26
CA ALA A 116 13.97 -1.64 2.77
C ALA A 116 12.82 -2.64 3.00
N SER A 117 12.19 -2.62 4.19
CA SER A 117 11.00 -3.44 4.46
C SER A 117 9.81 -3.06 3.58
N TYR A 118 9.61 -1.76 3.30
CA TYR A 118 8.57 -1.29 2.38
C TYR A 118 8.76 -1.85 0.96
N VAL A 119 10.01 -1.90 0.47
CA VAL A 119 10.33 -2.50 -0.84
C VAL A 119 9.99 -3.99 -0.89
N LEU A 120 10.32 -4.76 0.15
CA LEU A 120 10.02 -6.19 0.22
C LEU A 120 8.51 -6.46 0.19
N VAL A 121 7.74 -5.72 0.99
CA VAL A 121 6.26 -5.86 1.02
C VAL A 121 5.67 -5.48 -0.33
N TYR A 122 6.18 -4.43 -0.97
CA TYR A 122 5.72 -4.00 -2.29
C TYR A 122 6.06 -5.03 -3.39
N LEU A 123 7.21 -5.69 -3.29
CA LEU A 123 7.61 -6.76 -4.20
C LEU A 123 6.66 -7.96 -4.08
N ILE A 124 6.30 -8.37 -2.86
CA ILE A 124 5.33 -9.46 -2.64
C ILE A 124 3.98 -9.10 -3.26
N ARG A 125 3.52 -7.85 -3.09
CA ARG A 125 2.27 -7.37 -3.71
C ARG A 125 2.30 -7.49 -5.23
N ILE A 126 3.35 -6.98 -5.87
CA ILE A 126 3.48 -7.04 -7.34
C ILE A 126 3.57 -8.50 -7.81
N ALA A 127 4.40 -9.30 -7.15
CA ALA A 127 4.54 -10.72 -7.49
C ALA A 127 3.19 -11.44 -7.44
N LEU A 128 2.39 -11.24 -6.38
CA LEU A 128 1.07 -11.86 -6.26
C LEU A 128 0.04 -11.31 -7.25
N ASN A 129 0.07 -10.01 -7.54
CA ASN A 129 -0.88 -9.40 -8.49
C ASN A 129 -0.60 -9.88 -9.94
N ASP A 130 0.67 -9.86 -10.35
CA ASP A 130 1.09 -10.22 -11.71
C ASP A 130 1.11 -11.75 -11.90
N TRP A 131 1.75 -12.49 -10.98
CA TRP A 131 1.89 -13.94 -11.12
C TRP A 131 0.67 -14.70 -10.62
N GLY A 132 -0.12 -14.12 -9.70
CA GLY A 132 -1.31 -14.79 -9.19
C GLY A 132 -2.31 -15.11 -10.30
N ASN A 133 -2.50 -14.20 -11.26
CA ASN A 133 -3.39 -14.45 -12.39
C ASN A 133 -2.88 -15.58 -13.29
N ILE A 134 -1.58 -15.54 -13.65
CA ILE A 134 -0.94 -16.56 -14.50
C ILE A 134 -0.98 -17.93 -13.81
N TRP A 135 -0.57 -18.00 -12.55
CA TRP A 135 -0.53 -19.25 -11.76
C TRP A 135 -1.91 -19.88 -11.58
N LEU A 136 -2.97 -19.09 -11.36
CA LEU A 136 -4.34 -19.60 -11.33
C LEU A 136 -4.81 -20.11 -12.70
N SER A 137 -4.42 -19.43 -13.79
CA SER A 137 -4.84 -19.82 -15.13
C SER A 137 -4.14 -21.08 -15.65
N GLU A 138 -2.82 -21.21 -15.43
CA GLU A 138 -2.01 -22.31 -15.97
C GLU A 138 -2.10 -23.58 -15.12
N THR A 139 -2.07 -23.45 -13.78
CA THR A 139 -1.96 -24.62 -12.88
C THR A 139 -3.32 -25.24 -12.57
N HIS A 140 -4.37 -24.43 -12.53
CA HIS A 140 -5.69 -24.87 -12.09
C HIS A 140 -6.74 -24.90 -13.20
N GLY A 141 -6.40 -24.46 -14.42
CA GLY A 141 -7.31 -24.45 -15.58
C GLY A 141 -8.61 -23.67 -15.34
N VAL A 142 -8.62 -22.77 -14.35
CA VAL A 142 -9.83 -22.04 -13.94
C VAL A 142 -10.12 -20.98 -14.99
N ASN A 143 -11.42 -20.78 -15.26
CA ASN A 143 -11.89 -19.81 -16.24
C ASN A 143 -11.28 -18.41 -15.98
N LEU A 144 -10.98 -17.65 -17.04
CA LEU A 144 -10.33 -16.33 -16.95
C LEU A 144 -11.08 -15.38 -15.99
N LEU A 145 -12.41 -15.52 -15.94
CA LEU A 145 -13.30 -14.76 -15.07
C LEU A 145 -13.04 -15.04 -13.58
N SER A 146 -12.86 -16.31 -13.20
CA SER A 146 -12.56 -16.71 -11.82
C SER A 146 -11.15 -16.32 -11.38
N ALA A 147 -10.16 -16.32 -12.30
CA ALA A 147 -8.82 -15.84 -11.98
C ALA A 147 -8.83 -14.33 -11.68
N ASN A 148 -9.52 -13.54 -12.51
CA ASN A 148 -9.72 -12.11 -12.27
C ASN A 148 -10.52 -11.84 -10.98
N ALA A 149 -11.54 -12.66 -10.68
CA ALA A 149 -12.30 -12.54 -9.43
C ALA A 149 -11.41 -12.76 -8.19
N THR A 150 -10.49 -13.74 -8.23
CA THR A 150 -9.52 -13.98 -7.15
C THR A 150 -8.58 -12.80 -6.93
N VAL A 151 -8.09 -12.18 -8.02
CA VAL A 151 -7.24 -10.98 -7.94
C VAL A 151 -8.01 -9.78 -7.38
N MET A 152 -9.28 -9.62 -7.75
CA MET A 152 -10.13 -8.59 -7.13
C MET A 152 -10.37 -8.86 -5.64
N LEU A 153 -10.60 -10.10 -5.24
CA LEU A 153 -10.71 -10.51 -3.84
C LEU A 153 -9.43 -10.22 -3.05
N PHE A 154 -8.25 -10.42 -3.66
CA PHE A 154 -6.97 -10.04 -3.05
C PHE A 154 -6.89 -8.53 -2.77
N GLU A 155 -7.26 -7.68 -3.73
CA GLU A 155 -7.27 -6.22 -3.55
C GLU A 155 -8.32 -5.77 -2.51
N VAL A 156 -9.50 -6.41 -2.49
CA VAL A 156 -10.54 -6.16 -1.47
C VAL A 156 -10.07 -6.56 -0.08
N GLY A 157 -9.42 -7.74 0.04
CA GLY A 157 -8.78 -8.17 1.28
C GLY A 157 -7.74 -7.17 1.74
N GLY A 158 -6.91 -6.66 0.82
CA GLY A 158 -5.93 -5.62 1.10
C GLY A 158 -6.53 -4.30 1.58
N LEU A 159 -7.64 -3.87 0.98
CA LEU A 159 -8.36 -2.66 1.39
C LEU A 159 -8.89 -2.79 2.83
N LEU A 160 -9.51 -3.93 3.15
CA LEU A 160 -9.96 -4.22 4.51
C LEU A 160 -8.78 -4.32 5.48
N GLY A 161 -7.69 -4.96 5.06
CA GLY A 161 -6.46 -5.08 5.84
C GLY A 161 -5.83 -3.74 6.20
N ALA A 162 -5.79 -2.80 5.26
CA ALA A 162 -5.31 -1.43 5.51
C ALA A 162 -6.19 -0.68 6.53
N LEU A 163 -7.51 -0.77 6.39
CA LEU A 163 -8.45 -0.14 7.33
C LEU A 163 -8.34 -0.73 8.74
N PHE A 164 -8.31 -2.07 8.85
CA PHE A 164 -8.12 -2.76 10.13
C PHE A 164 -6.75 -2.47 10.73
N ALA A 165 -5.69 -2.37 9.91
CA ALA A 165 -4.37 -2.01 10.37
C ALA A 165 -4.30 -0.59 10.93
N GLY A 166 -4.96 0.37 10.27
CA GLY A 166 -5.05 1.76 10.72
C GLY A 166 -5.83 1.89 12.02
N TRP A 167 -7.04 1.33 12.06
CA TRP A 167 -7.88 1.34 13.25
C TRP A 167 -7.27 0.57 14.42
N GLY A 168 -6.69 -0.61 14.16
CA GLY A 168 -6.06 -1.42 15.20
C GLY A 168 -4.76 -0.84 15.74
N ALA A 169 -3.97 -0.13 14.93
CA ALA A 169 -2.79 0.59 15.42
C ALA A 169 -3.17 1.76 16.35
N ASP A 170 -4.27 2.44 16.03
CA ASP A 170 -4.79 3.58 16.80
C ASP A 170 -5.44 3.12 18.11
N LEU A 171 -6.29 2.08 18.09
CA LEU A 171 -7.03 1.61 19.27
C LEU A 171 -6.23 0.67 20.18
N LEU A 172 -5.54 -0.32 19.61
CA LEU A 172 -4.97 -1.45 20.37
C LEU A 172 -3.61 -1.12 20.97
N PHE A 173 -2.85 -0.21 20.35
CA PHE A 173 -1.47 0.11 20.73
C PHE A 173 -1.22 1.57 21.11
N SER A 174 -2.28 2.38 21.26
CA SER A 174 -2.18 3.78 21.71
C SER A 174 -1.10 4.58 20.95
N GLY A 175 -1.02 4.37 19.63
CA GLY A 175 -0.05 5.04 18.74
C GLY A 175 1.31 4.36 18.58
N GLN A 176 1.58 3.19 19.19
CA GLN A 176 2.80 2.40 18.92
C GLN A 176 2.62 1.49 17.71
N ARG A 177 3.34 1.79 16.62
CA ARG A 177 3.12 1.11 15.31
C ARG A 177 3.96 -0.13 15.07
N ALA A 178 5.12 -0.21 15.71
CA ALA A 178 6.01 -1.36 15.61
C ALA A 178 5.33 -2.71 15.96
N PRO A 179 4.57 -2.84 17.07
CA PRO A 179 3.92 -4.12 17.39
C PRO A 179 2.83 -4.50 16.37
N MET A 180 2.11 -3.52 15.81
CA MET A 180 1.11 -3.79 14.79
C MET A 180 1.72 -4.26 13.47
N ILE A 181 2.84 -3.67 13.05
CA ILE A 181 3.59 -4.11 11.86
C ILE A 181 4.08 -5.55 12.03
N LEU A 182 4.59 -5.90 13.22
CA LEU A 182 5.04 -7.27 13.52
C LEU A 182 3.89 -8.28 13.48
N LEU A 183 2.73 -7.94 14.06
CA LEU A 183 1.54 -8.80 14.03
C LEU A 183 1.08 -9.09 12.60
N PHE A 184 1.04 -8.06 11.74
CA PHE A 184 0.66 -8.24 10.34
C PHE A 184 1.71 -9.01 9.55
N THR A 185 2.99 -8.81 9.83
CA THR A 185 4.07 -9.56 9.17
C THR A 185 4.03 -11.04 9.56
N PHE A 186 3.70 -11.36 10.82
CA PHE A 186 3.51 -12.74 11.25
C PHE A 186 2.27 -13.38 10.59
N GLY A 187 1.16 -12.64 10.51
CA GLY A 187 -0.04 -13.07 9.77
C GLY A 187 0.21 -13.30 8.28
N LEU A 188 1.08 -12.51 7.67
CA LEU A 188 1.53 -12.69 6.29
C LEU A 188 2.29 -14.00 6.11
N ILE A 189 3.26 -14.29 7.00
CA ILE A 189 4.04 -15.54 6.95
C ILE A 189 3.11 -16.76 7.07
N ILE A 190 2.16 -16.72 8.00
CA ILE A 190 1.16 -17.79 8.17
C ILE A 190 0.30 -17.93 6.93
N SER A 191 -0.17 -16.83 6.35
CA SER A 191 -1.05 -16.88 5.16
C SER A 191 -0.33 -17.42 3.93
N VAL A 192 0.96 -17.07 3.75
CA VAL A 192 1.79 -17.63 2.68
C VAL A 192 2.08 -19.11 2.93
N ALA A 193 2.37 -19.52 4.16
CA ALA A 193 2.54 -20.92 4.52
C ALA A 193 1.25 -21.74 4.30
N ALA A 194 0.09 -21.17 4.63
CA ALA A 194 -1.21 -21.79 4.39
C ALA A 194 -1.48 -21.96 2.89
N LEU A 195 -1.09 -21.00 2.06
CA LEU A 195 -1.19 -21.12 0.59
C LEU A 195 -0.28 -22.23 0.04
N TRP A 196 0.86 -22.49 0.70
CA TRP A 196 1.75 -23.60 0.34
C TRP A 196 1.24 -24.98 0.77
N LEU A 197 0.51 -25.05 1.89
CA LEU A 197 -0.04 -26.28 2.46
C LEU A 197 -1.46 -26.61 1.96
N ALA A 198 -2.16 -25.67 1.35
CA ALA A 198 -3.54 -25.85 0.91
C ALA A 198 -3.63 -26.92 -0.20
N PRO A 199 -4.36 -28.03 0.03
CA PRO A 199 -4.58 -29.03 -1.01
C PRO A 199 -5.37 -28.42 -2.16
N VAL A 200 -4.83 -28.60 -3.36
CA VAL A 200 -5.07 -27.93 -4.66
C VAL A 200 -6.53 -28.03 -5.18
N HIS A 201 -7.43 -28.72 -4.47
CA HIS A 201 -8.74 -29.14 -4.98
C HIS A 201 -9.92 -28.21 -4.65
N HIS A 202 -9.80 -27.25 -3.71
CA HIS A 202 -10.92 -26.37 -3.32
C HIS A 202 -10.68 -24.89 -3.67
N TYR A 203 -11.32 -24.41 -4.74
CA TYR A 203 -11.25 -23.00 -5.19
C TYR A 203 -11.67 -21.98 -4.11
N ALA A 204 -12.66 -22.31 -3.27
CA ALA A 204 -13.09 -21.45 -2.17
C ALA A 204 -12.00 -21.26 -1.09
N LEU A 205 -11.20 -22.31 -0.83
CA LEU A 205 -10.12 -22.24 0.15
C LEU A 205 -8.95 -21.43 -0.42
N LEU A 206 -8.66 -21.61 -1.71
CA LEU A 206 -7.64 -20.83 -2.41
C LEU A 206 -7.98 -19.33 -2.44
N THR A 207 -9.21 -18.98 -2.79
CA THR A 207 -9.67 -17.57 -2.79
C THR A 207 -9.64 -16.95 -1.40
N MET A 208 -9.97 -17.70 -0.34
CA MET A 208 -9.81 -17.23 1.05
C MET A 208 -8.33 -17.02 1.43
N CYS A 209 -7.41 -17.88 0.99
CA CYS A 209 -5.98 -17.68 1.20
C CYS A 209 -5.46 -16.44 0.46
N PHE A 210 -5.87 -16.20 -0.78
CA PHE A 210 -5.51 -14.97 -1.50
C PHE A 210 -6.06 -13.73 -0.80
N PHE A 211 -7.31 -13.78 -0.33
CA PHE A 211 -7.89 -12.71 0.47
C PHE A 211 -7.10 -12.43 1.75
N SER A 212 -6.71 -13.47 2.50
CA SER A 212 -5.95 -13.31 3.74
C SER A 212 -4.54 -12.75 3.48
N VAL A 213 -3.85 -13.23 2.44
CA VAL A 213 -2.56 -12.67 2.04
C VAL A 213 -2.70 -11.19 1.66
N GLY A 214 -3.73 -10.82 0.87
CA GLY A 214 -4.03 -9.42 0.56
C GLY A 214 -4.21 -8.57 1.81
N PHE A 215 -5.02 -9.06 2.75
CA PHE A 215 -5.28 -8.41 4.04
C PHE A 215 -3.99 -8.14 4.83
N PHE A 216 -3.09 -9.11 4.91
CA PHE A 216 -1.85 -8.95 5.68
C PHE A 216 -0.74 -8.18 4.94
N VAL A 217 -0.74 -8.11 3.61
CA VAL A 217 0.27 -7.33 2.84
C VAL A 217 0.02 -5.83 2.92
N PHE A 218 -1.24 -5.40 2.83
CA PHE A 218 -1.59 -3.98 2.77
C PHE A 218 -1.44 -3.26 4.12
N GLY A 219 -1.59 -3.98 5.23
CA GLY A 219 -1.42 -3.41 6.57
C GLY A 219 -0.01 -2.83 6.81
N PRO A 220 1.07 -3.63 6.68
CA PRO A 220 2.44 -3.16 6.80
C PRO A 220 2.76 -2.08 5.77
N GLN A 221 2.30 -2.22 4.52
CA GLN A 221 2.50 -1.21 3.48
C GLN A 221 2.01 0.17 3.97
N MET A 222 0.81 0.22 4.53
CA MET A 222 0.24 1.46 5.04
C MET A 222 0.95 1.97 6.30
N LEU A 223 1.18 1.09 7.28
CA LEU A 223 1.76 1.45 8.57
C LEU A 223 3.21 1.90 8.48
N ILE A 224 4.01 1.31 7.58
CA ILE A 224 5.41 1.70 7.37
C ILE A 224 5.50 3.13 6.82
N GLY A 225 4.65 3.48 5.85
CA GLY A 225 4.59 4.83 5.29
C GLY A 225 4.23 5.87 6.36
N LEU A 226 3.26 5.54 7.21
CA LEU A 226 2.84 6.40 8.30
C LEU A 226 3.90 6.50 9.42
N ALA A 227 4.55 5.39 9.78
CA ALA A 227 5.65 5.35 10.76
C ALA A 227 6.85 6.19 10.31
N ALA A 228 7.22 6.11 9.03
CA ALA A 228 8.33 6.90 8.50
C ALA A 228 8.04 8.41 8.53
N VAL A 229 6.81 8.83 8.22
CA VAL A 229 6.36 10.22 8.36
C VAL A 229 6.43 10.69 9.82
N GLU A 230 6.24 9.78 10.77
CA GLU A 230 6.29 10.09 12.20
C GLU A 230 7.67 10.08 12.83
N CYS A 231 8.59 9.28 12.30
CA CYS A 231 10.01 9.35 12.63
C CYS A 231 10.69 10.58 12.00
N GLY A 232 10.01 11.23 11.06
CA GLY A 232 10.49 12.40 10.36
C GLY A 232 10.09 13.73 10.95
N HIS A 233 10.74 14.77 10.45
CA HIS A 233 10.39 16.16 10.73
C HIS A 233 9.01 16.51 10.14
N LYS A 234 8.17 17.25 10.89
CA LYS A 234 6.77 17.57 10.49
C LYS A 234 6.67 18.20 9.08
N GLN A 235 7.56 19.15 8.76
CA GLN A 235 7.62 19.81 7.45
C GLN A 235 8.20 18.94 6.32
N ALA A 236 8.90 17.84 6.64
CA ALA A 236 9.49 16.94 5.66
C ALA A 236 8.63 15.70 5.36
N ALA A 237 7.43 15.60 5.95
CA ALA A 237 6.52 14.48 5.79
C ALA A 237 6.27 14.10 4.32
N GLY A 238 5.98 15.10 3.47
CA GLY A 238 5.75 14.87 2.04
C GLY A 238 6.99 14.32 1.31
N SER A 239 8.17 14.85 1.63
CA SER A 239 9.42 14.39 1.03
C SER A 239 9.76 12.96 1.48
N ILE A 240 9.45 12.58 2.73
CA ILE A 240 9.67 11.21 3.25
C ILE A 240 8.78 10.21 2.53
N THR A 241 7.49 10.54 2.37
CA THR A 241 6.58 9.70 1.58
C THR A 241 7.04 9.60 0.12
N GLY A 242 7.53 10.70 -0.47
CA GLY A 242 8.09 10.71 -1.82
C GLY A 242 9.36 9.85 -1.96
N PHE A 243 10.26 9.91 -1.00
CA PHE A 243 11.47 9.08 -0.95
C PHE A 243 11.13 7.60 -0.84
N LEU A 244 10.22 7.22 0.06
CA LEU A 244 9.72 5.84 0.16
C LEU A 244 9.05 5.36 -1.14
N GLY A 245 8.29 6.25 -1.79
CA GLY A 245 7.72 6.01 -3.11
C GLY A 245 8.80 5.69 -4.14
N LEU A 246 9.86 6.50 -4.22
CA LEU A 246 11.02 6.27 -5.10
C LEU A 246 11.66 4.90 -4.86
N PHE A 247 11.86 4.51 -3.60
CA PHE A 247 12.40 3.19 -3.27
C PHE A 247 11.46 2.05 -3.68
N ALA A 248 10.15 2.20 -3.49
CA ALA A 248 9.17 1.22 -3.96
C ALA A 248 9.17 1.09 -5.49
N TYR A 249 9.32 2.20 -6.23
CA TYR A 249 9.42 2.17 -7.69
C TYR A 249 10.76 1.60 -8.18
N LEU A 250 11.87 1.82 -7.46
CA LEU A 250 13.14 1.14 -7.72
C LEU A 250 12.99 -0.38 -7.52
N GLY A 251 12.25 -0.79 -6.48
CA GLY A 251 11.85 -2.17 -6.24
C GLY A 251 10.97 -2.79 -7.34
N ARG A 252 10.28 -1.97 -8.16
CA ARG A 252 9.56 -2.40 -9.37
C ARG A 252 10.45 -2.48 -10.61
N ARG A 253 11.61 -1.82 -10.62
CA ARG A 253 12.58 -1.91 -11.73
C ARG A 253 13.56 -3.07 -11.58
N TRP A 254 13.84 -3.48 -10.34
CA TRP A 254 14.64 -4.68 -10.02
C TRP A 254 14.07 -6.03 -10.51
N PRO A 255 12.74 -6.28 -10.53
CA PRO A 255 12.15 -7.53 -11.00
C PRO A 255 12.18 -7.65 -12.53
N GLY A 256 12.42 -6.57 -13.29
CA GLY A 256 12.50 -6.68 -14.75
C GLY A 256 13.65 -7.57 -15.24
N GLY A 257 14.76 -7.62 -14.50
CA GLY A 257 15.88 -8.52 -14.78
C GLY A 257 15.82 -9.84 -14.01
N HIS A 258 15.28 -9.84 -12.79
CA HIS A 258 15.28 -11.02 -11.91
C HIS A 258 13.99 -11.85 -11.93
N CYS A 259 12.81 -11.33 -12.31
CA CYS A 259 11.62 -12.18 -12.50
C CYS A 259 11.73 -13.03 -13.76
N HIS A 260 12.44 -12.56 -14.79
CA HIS A 260 12.79 -13.37 -15.97
C HIS A 260 13.87 -14.43 -15.66
N TRP A 261 14.70 -14.16 -14.65
CA TRP A 261 15.74 -15.09 -14.16
C TRP A 261 15.16 -16.07 -13.13
N LEU A 262 14.22 -15.63 -12.30
CA LEU A 262 13.43 -16.46 -11.40
C LEU A 262 12.47 -17.33 -12.18
N SER A 263 11.81 -16.86 -13.24
CA SER A 263 11.02 -17.76 -14.11
C SER A 263 11.90 -18.86 -14.69
N ASN A 264 13.14 -18.59 -15.09
CA ASN A 264 14.07 -19.64 -15.54
C ASN A 264 14.57 -20.57 -14.41
N ILE A 265 14.66 -20.12 -13.16
CA ILE A 265 15.15 -20.93 -12.03
C ILE A 265 14.04 -21.71 -11.33
N THR A 266 12.87 -21.13 -11.11
CA THR A 266 11.73 -21.84 -10.51
C THR A 266 11.02 -22.74 -11.52
N VAL A 267 10.96 -22.40 -12.82
CA VAL A 267 10.47 -23.35 -13.84
C VAL A 267 11.49 -24.46 -14.08
N GLY A 268 12.80 -24.18 -14.06
CA GLY A 268 13.84 -25.21 -14.19
C GLY A 268 13.93 -26.18 -13.01
N ARG A 269 13.65 -25.73 -11.78
CA ARG A 269 13.65 -26.60 -10.58
C ARG A 269 12.29 -27.20 -10.23
N ALA A 270 11.17 -26.59 -10.58
CA ALA A 270 9.86 -27.20 -10.40
C ALA A 270 9.59 -28.28 -11.46
N CYS A 271 10.03 -28.11 -12.72
CA CYS A 271 9.90 -29.16 -13.74
C CYS A 271 10.78 -30.38 -13.45
N SER A 272 11.98 -30.21 -12.88
CA SER A 272 12.88 -31.34 -12.58
C SER A 272 12.45 -32.17 -11.36
N VAL A 273 11.62 -31.62 -10.48
CA VAL A 273 11.10 -32.35 -9.30
C VAL A 273 9.69 -32.93 -9.56
N CYS A 274 8.89 -32.35 -10.47
CA CYS A 274 7.54 -32.84 -10.78
C CYS A 274 7.42 -33.76 -12.02
N CYS A 275 8.44 -33.92 -12.86
CA CYS A 275 8.38 -34.82 -14.02
C CYS A 275 9.72 -35.52 -14.31
N PRO A 276 9.90 -36.80 -13.90
CA PRO A 276 11.06 -37.59 -14.31
C PRO A 276 11.01 -38.09 -15.76
N TRP A 277 9.98 -37.76 -16.55
CA TRP A 277 9.59 -38.55 -17.74
C TRP A 277 9.30 -37.78 -19.03
N LEU A 278 9.79 -36.54 -19.22
CA LEU A 278 9.66 -35.88 -20.52
C LEU A 278 11.04 -35.48 -21.08
N PRO A 279 11.50 -36.13 -22.17
CA PRO A 279 12.77 -35.85 -22.82
C PRO A 279 12.69 -34.56 -23.65
N TYR A 280 13.78 -33.81 -23.58
CA TYR A 280 14.30 -32.73 -24.45
C TYR A 280 13.35 -32.00 -25.40
#